data_AF-A0A3P7J4E3-F1
#
_entry.id   AF-A0A3P7J4E3-F1
#
_cell.length_a   1.000
_cell.length_b   1.000
_cell.length_c   1.000
_cell.angle_alpha   90.00
_cell.angle_beta   90.00
_cell.angle_gamma   90.00
#
_symmetry.space_group_name_H-M   'P 1'
#
loop_
_entity.id
_entity.type
_entity.pdbx_description
1 polymer ?
#
loop_
_entity_poly.entity_id
_entity_poly.type
_entity_poly.pdbx_seq_one_letter_code
_entity_poly.pdbx_strand_id
1 'polypeptide(L)'
;MHLRKAANHPYLFDGAEPGPPYTTDQHIVDNSGKMVVLDKLLKKLKEQGSRVLIFSQFSRILDLLEDYCWWRQYQYCRLDGNTAHVDRQEAIDAFNAPDSEKFIFMLTTRAGGLGINLATADVVVIFDSDWNPQSDLQAMDRAHRIGQKKQVRVFRLITENTVEERIIERAEVKLRLDSIVIQQGRVAEAQKTLGKDDMINMIRHGAEL
;
A
#
# COMPACT_ATOMS: atom_id res chain seq x y z
N MET A 1 -6.35 10.29 16.11
CA MET A 1 -6.20 10.85 14.75
C MET A 1 -4.99 11.80 14.65
N HIS A 2 -4.85 12.80 15.54
CA HIS A 2 -3.73 13.75 15.49
C HIS A 2 -2.34 13.11 15.64
N LEU A 3 -2.16 12.13 16.53
CA LEU A 3 -0.87 11.43 16.68
C LEU A 3 -0.39 10.74 15.39
N ARG A 4 -1.32 10.23 14.57
CA ARG A 4 -0.98 9.69 13.24
C ARG A 4 -0.55 10.78 12.27
N LYS A 5 -1.19 11.95 12.32
CA LYS A 5 -0.75 13.11 11.52
C LYS A 5 0.68 13.51 11.89
N ALA A 6 0.97 13.59 13.20
CA ALA A 6 2.32 13.88 13.70
C ALA A 6 3.36 12.84 13.28
N ALA A 7 3.00 11.55 13.31
CA ALA A 7 3.88 10.47 12.87
C ALA A 7 4.16 10.49 11.34
N ASN A 8 3.27 11.11 10.56
CA ASN A 8 3.43 11.24 9.11
C ASN A 8 4.23 12.48 8.71
N HIS A 9 3.74 13.67 9.06
CA HIS A 9 4.40 14.93 8.76
C HIS A 9 3.90 16.09 9.63
N PRO A 10 4.78 16.94 10.20
CA PRO A 10 4.37 18.11 10.98
C PRO A 10 3.47 19.09 10.23
N TYR A 11 3.69 19.30 8.92
CA TYR A 11 2.90 20.24 8.10
C TYR A 11 1.44 19.81 7.86
N LEU A 12 1.02 18.67 8.40
CA LEU A 12 -0.40 18.34 8.52
C LEU A 12 -1.12 19.16 9.60
N PHE A 13 -0.38 19.90 10.42
CA PHE A 13 -0.91 20.87 11.39
C PHE A 13 -0.70 22.29 10.86
N ASP A 14 -1.76 23.08 10.93
CA ASP A 14 -1.71 24.45 10.42
C ASP A 14 -0.78 25.30 11.31
N GLY A 15 0.10 26.08 10.67
CA GLY A 15 1.13 26.89 11.35
C GLY A 15 2.41 26.14 11.75
N ALA A 16 2.55 24.85 11.42
CA ALA A 16 3.78 24.10 11.65
C ALA A 16 4.86 24.34 10.59
N GLU A 17 4.45 24.75 9.39
CA GLU A 17 5.37 25.06 8.30
C GLU A 17 6.00 26.45 8.48
N PRO A 18 7.34 26.61 8.35
CA PRO A 18 7.98 27.91 8.42
C PRO A 18 7.46 28.84 7.32
N GLY A 19 6.98 30.03 7.71
CA GLY A 19 6.48 31.03 6.78
C GLY A 19 5.33 31.86 7.37
N PRO A 20 4.76 32.78 6.57
CA PRO A 20 5.06 33.06 5.15
C PRO A 20 6.44 33.69 4.88
N PRO A 21 7.01 33.56 3.64
CA PRO A 21 6.49 32.78 2.52
C PRO A 21 6.74 31.27 2.70
N TYR A 22 5.78 30.45 2.28
CA TYR A 22 5.95 28.99 2.22
C TYR A 22 6.77 28.63 0.98
N THR A 23 7.84 27.87 1.17
CA THR A 23 8.78 27.47 0.12
C THR A 23 8.91 25.96 0.10
N THR A 24 9.04 25.35 -1.07
CA THR A 24 9.25 23.90 -1.18
C THR A 24 10.75 23.61 -1.22
N ASP A 25 11.38 23.54 -0.04
CA ASP A 25 12.81 23.28 0.09
C ASP A 25 13.11 22.01 0.90
N GLN A 26 14.38 21.73 1.16
CA GLN A 26 14.88 20.57 1.90
C GLN A 26 14.21 20.38 3.29
N HIS A 27 13.63 21.43 3.89
CA HIS A 27 12.88 21.32 5.14
C HIS A 27 11.62 20.43 5.05
N ILE A 28 11.06 20.22 3.85
CA ILE A 28 9.96 19.26 3.63
C ILE A 28 10.41 17.81 3.89
N VAL A 29 11.70 17.54 3.72
CA VAL A 29 12.30 16.23 3.97
C VAL A 29 12.77 16.15 5.41
N ASP A 30 13.55 17.13 5.86
CA ASP A 30 14.27 17.06 7.13
C ASP A 30 13.34 17.07 8.35
N ASN A 31 12.15 17.70 8.23
CA ASN A 31 11.18 17.77 9.31
C ASN A 31 10.32 16.50 9.48
N SER A 32 10.48 15.47 8.64
CA SER A 32 9.79 14.19 8.79
C SER A 32 10.74 13.01 8.61
N GLY A 33 10.84 12.17 9.64
CA GLY A 33 11.65 10.95 9.58
C GLY A 33 11.24 10.02 8.42
N LYS A 34 9.95 9.93 8.11
CA LYS A 34 9.47 9.15 6.96
C LYS A 34 9.93 9.75 5.63
N MET A 35 9.92 11.07 5.50
CA MET A 35 10.40 11.74 4.29
C MET A 35 11.91 11.59 4.12
N VAL A 36 12.70 11.66 5.19
CA VAL A 36 14.16 11.39 5.13
C VAL A 36 14.46 10.00 4.58
N VAL A 37 13.72 8.98 5.04
CA VAL A 37 13.87 7.60 4.56
C VAL A 37 13.38 7.48 3.12
N LEU A 38 12.23 8.06 2.81
CA LEU A 38 11.63 8.04 1.47
C LEU A 38 12.53 8.71 0.42
N ASP A 39 13.14 9.86 0.73
CA ASP A 39 14.05 10.58 -0.16
C ASP A 39 15.27 9.74 -0.56
N LYS A 40 15.88 9.06 0.42
CA LYS A 40 17.00 8.14 0.16
C LYS A 40 16.56 6.90 -0.60
N LEU A 41 15.38 6.36 -0.28
CA LEU A 41 14.84 5.17 -0.92
C LEU A 41 14.52 5.44 -2.40
N LEU A 42 13.79 6.51 -2.70
CA LEU A 42 13.38 6.86 -4.06
C LEU A 42 14.57 7.12 -4.99
N LYS A 43 15.62 7.79 -4.49
CA LYS A 43 16.88 7.98 -5.26
C LYS A 43 17.47 6.66 -5.72
N LYS A 44 17.64 5.70 -4.79
CA LYS A 44 18.17 4.37 -5.10
C LYS A 44 17.25 3.58 -6.04
N LEU A 45 15.93 3.68 -5.87
CA LEU A 45 14.96 2.98 -6.71
C LEU A 45 14.95 3.51 -8.16
N LYS A 46 15.10 4.83 -8.33
CA LYS A 46 15.21 5.45 -9.66
C LYS A 46 16.50 5.02 -10.37
N GLU A 47 17.63 5.00 -9.66
CA GLU A 47 18.91 4.49 -10.19
C GLU A 47 18.82 3.01 -10.63
N GLN A 48 18.01 2.21 -9.95
CA GLN A 48 17.77 0.79 -10.29
C GLN A 48 16.77 0.59 -11.45
N GLY A 49 16.14 1.66 -11.96
CA GLY A 49 15.08 1.54 -12.97
C GLY A 49 13.82 0.83 -12.46
N SER A 50 13.55 0.94 -11.15
CA SER A 50 12.28 0.52 -10.54
C SER A 50 11.24 1.61 -10.66
N ARG A 51 9.96 1.25 -10.60
CA ARG A 51 8.84 2.19 -10.49
C ARG A 51 8.08 1.95 -9.20
N VAL A 52 7.54 3.03 -8.62
CA VAL A 52 7.09 3.05 -7.23
C VAL A 52 5.63 3.46 -7.12
N LEU A 53 4.83 2.66 -6.41
CA LEU A 53 3.51 3.05 -5.92
C LEU A 53 3.65 3.54 -4.49
N ILE A 54 3.10 4.71 -4.16
CA ILE A 54 3.08 5.23 -2.79
C ILE A 54 1.63 5.34 -2.34
N PHE A 55 1.28 4.60 -1.29
CA PHE A 55 -0.05 4.63 -0.69
C PHE A 55 -0.04 5.42 0.62
N SER A 56 -1.07 6.25 0.80
CA SER A 56 -1.33 6.92 2.08
C SER A 56 -2.82 6.94 2.43
N GLN A 57 -3.13 7.02 3.72
CA GLN A 57 -4.49 7.23 4.22
C GLN A 57 -4.93 8.69 4.18
N PHE A 58 -3.98 9.63 4.08
CA PHE A 58 -4.26 11.06 4.13
C PHE A 58 -4.01 11.70 2.75
N SER A 59 -5.04 12.26 2.12
CA SER A 59 -4.86 13.00 0.86
C SER A 59 -3.91 14.19 1.02
N ARG A 60 -3.92 14.86 2.18
CA ARG A 60 -2.96 15.93 2.52
C ARG A 60 -1.50 15.49 2.53
N ILE A 61 -1.21 14.20 2.72
CA ILE A 61 0.15 13.67 2.54
C ILE A 61 0.48 13.56 1.05
N LEU A 62 -0.48 13.23 0.20
CA LEU A 62 -0.26 13.24 -1.25
C LEU A 62 0.00 14.66 -1.76
N ASP A 63 -0.72 15.67 -1.25
CA ASP A 63 -0.45 17.08 -1.56
C ASP A 63 1.03 17.44 -1.27
N LEU A 64 1.51 17.06 -0.08
CA LEU A 64 2.91 17.26 0.31
C LEU A 64 3.90 16.49 -0.58
N LEU A 65 3.55 15.25 -0.95
CA LEU A 65 4.37 14.44 -1.83
C LEU A 65 4.39 14.98 -3.27
N GLU A 66 3.35 15.66 -3.74
CA GLU A 66 3.34 16.35 -5.03
C GLU A 66 4.35 17.50 -5.04
N ASP A 67 4.35 18.35 -4.02
CA ASP A 67 5.33 19.43 -3.87
C ASP A 67 6.75 18.87 -3.83
N TYR A 68 6.97 17.81 -3.04
CA TYR A 68 8.24 17.11 -2.99
C TYR A 68 8.66 16.52 -4.35
N CYS A 69 7.74 15.89 -5.08
CA CYS A 69 8.04 15.33 -6.41
C CYS A 69 8.34 16.42 -7.42
N TRP A 70 7.63 17.55 -7.36
CA TRP A 70 7.90 18.72 -8.21
C TRP A 70 9.30 19.28 -7.94
N TRP A 71 9.65 19.49 -6.68
CA TRP A 71 10.97 19.97 -6.27
C TRP A 71 12.11 19.01 -6.65
N ARG A 72 11.91 17.68 -6.50
CA ARG A 72 12.88 16.65 -6.91
C ARG A 72 12.82 16.30 -8.41
N GLN A 73 11.94 16.92 -9.18
CA GLN A 73 11.72 16.66 -10.61
C GLN A 73 11.40 15.18 -10.91
N TYR A 74 10.58 14.55 -10.05
CA TYR A 74 10.03 13.23 -10.33
C TYR A 74 8.74 13.36 -11.12
N GLN A 75 8.66 12.61 -12.22
CA GLN A 75 7.42 12.46 -12.98
C GLN A 75 6.48 11.53 -12.22
N TYR A 76 5.25 12.00 -11.96
CA TYR A 76 4.28 11.26 -11.17
C TYR A 76 2.88 11.25 -11.76
N CYS A 77 2.06 10.32 -11.27
CA CYS A 77 0.61 10.29 -11.37
C CYS A 77 0.00 10.30 -9.96
N ARG A 78 -1.21 10.83 -9.82
CA ARG A 78 -1.95 10.87 -8.55
C ARG A 78 -3.36 10.32 -8.74
N LEU A 79 -3.83 9.54 -7.77
CA LEU A 79 -5.19 9.02 -7.74
C LEU A 79 -5.72 9.06 -6.30
N ASP A 80 -6.68 9.95 -6.06
CA ASP A 80 -7.38 10.04 -4.79
C ASP A 80 -8.89 9.77 -4.94
N GLY A 81 -9.62 9.85 -3.83
CA GLY A 81 -11.07 9.59 -3.83
C GLY A 81 -11.91 10.64 -4.56
N ASN A 82 -11.33 11.80 -4.89
CA ASN A 82 -12.02 12.90 -5.57
C ASN A 82 -11.71 12.96 -7.07
N THR A 83 -10.74 12.17 -7.54
CA THR A 83 -10.35 12.10 -8.96
C THR A 83 -11.52 11.59 -9.80
N ALA A 84 -11.87 12.33 -10.86
CA ALA A 84 -12.95 11.94 -11.76
C ALA A 84 -12.65 10.60 -12.46
N HIS A 85 -13.70 9.89 -12.88
CA HIS A 85 -13.55 8.55 -13.42
C HIS A 85 -12.75 8.50 -14.73
N VAL A 86 -12.81 9.56 -15.53
CA VAL A 86 -12.07 9.72 -16.80
C VAL A 86 -10.59 9.96 -16.50
N ASP A 87 -10.28 10.99 -15.70
CA ASP A 87 -8.92 11.34 -15.29
C ASP A 87 -8.19 10.17 -14.63
N ARG A 88 -8.93 9.34 -13.88
CA ARG A 88 -8.41 8.10 -13.30
C ARG A 88 -7.86 7.16 -14.37
N GLN A 89 -8.64 6.90 -15.42
CA GLN A 89 -8.24 5.96 -16.47
C GLN A 89 -7.04 6.51 -17.24
N GLU A 90 -7.03 7.81 -17.54
CA GLU A 90 -5.90 8.49 -18.18
C GLU A 90 -4.62 8.39 -17.34
N ALA A 91 -4.69 8.59 -16.02
CA ALA A 91 -3.54 8.46 -15.14
C ALA A 91 -3.00 7.01 -15.07
N ILE A 92 -3.89 6.02 -15.08
CA ILE A 92 -3.54 4.59 -15.11
C ILE A 92 -2.86 4.24 -16.43
N ASP A 93 -3.44 4.66 -17.55
CA ASP A 93 -2.92 4.38 -18.89
C ASP A 93 -1.58 5.08 -19.10
N ALA A 94 -1.46 6.35 -18.68
CA ALA A 94 -0.20 7.09 -18.74
C ALA A 94 0.92 6.42 -17.92
N PHE A 95 0.60 5.88 -16.74
CA PHE A 95 1.58 5.16 -15.92
C PHE A 95 1.94 3.79 -16.52
N ASN A 96 0.95 3.10 -17.10
CA ASN A 96 1.13 1.76 -17.67
C ASN A 96 1.67 1.75 -19.11
N ALA A 97 1.69 2.90 -19.78
CA ALA A 97 2.17 3.02 -21.15
C ALA A 97 3.58 2.43 -21.30
N PRO A 98 3.87 1.81 -22.46
CA PRO A 98 5.23 1.38 -22.76
C PRO A 98 6.16 2.60 -22.70
N ASP A 99 7.32 2.42 -22.08
CA ASP A 99 8.34 3.47 -21.91
C ASP A 99 7.84 4.76 -21.22
N SER A 100 6.79 4.64 -20.39
CA SER A 100 6.31 5.76 -19.58
C SER A 100 7.41 6.36 -18.71
N GLU A 101 7.56 7.68 -18.79
CA GLU A 101 8.49 8.44 -17.95
C GLU A 101 8.00 8.56 -16.49
N LYS A 102 6.76 8.15 -16.20
CA LYS A 102 6.17 8.23 -14.86
C LYS A 102 6.88 7.26 -13.92
N PHE A 103 7.56 7.83 -12.92
CA PHE A 103 8.33 7.09 -11.93
C PHE A 103 7.49 6.72 -10.69
N ILE A 104 6.65 7.66 -10.22
CA ILE A 104 5.86 7.52 -8.99
C ILE A 104 4.37 7.53 -9.33
N PHE A 105 3.60 6.64 -8.72
CA PHE A 105 2.16 6.76 -8.65
C PHE A 105 1.73 6.89 -7.19
N MET A 106 1.17 8.04 -6.84
CA MET A 106 0.63 8.33 -5.51
C MET A 106 -0.85 7.99 -5.46
N LEU A 107 -1.26 7.17 -4.49
CA LEU A 107 -2.65 6.77 -4.33
C LEU A 107 -3.10 6.92 -2.88
N THR A 108 -4.37 7.27 -2.70
CA THR A 108 -5.00 7.00 -1.41
C THR A 108 -5.33 5.52 -1.32
N THR A 109 -5.13 4.89 -0.16
CA THR A 109 -5.38 3.45 0.01
C THR A 109 -6.81 3.06 -0.38
N ARG A 110 -7.78 3.92 -0.05
CA ARG A 110 -9.19 3.72 -0.42
C ARG A 110 -9.42 3.73 -1.93
N ALA A 111 -8.82 4.69 -2.64
CA ALA A 111 -9.00 4.79 -4.08
C ALA A 111 -8.24 3.68 -4.84
N GLY A 112 -7.15 3.17 -4.26
CA GLY A 112 -6.45 1.97 -4.73
C GLY A 112 -7.27 0.68 -4.59
N GLY A 113 -8.26 0.63 -3.70
CA GLY A 113 -9.14 -0.54 -3.49
C GLY A 113 -10.04 -0.90 -4.68
N LEU A 114 -10.14 -0.04 -5.70
CA LEU A 114 -11.12 -0.13 -6.79
C LEU A 114 -10.76 -1.10 -7.94
N GLY A 115 -9.90 -2.09 -7.68
CA GLY A 115 -9.60 -3.17 -8.64
C GLY A 115 -8.65 -2.81 -9.79
N ILE A 116 -7.96 -1.67 -9.70
CA ILE A 116 -7.02 -1.18 -10.74
C ILE A 116 -5.81 -2.12 -10.93
N ASN A 117 -5.16 -2.01 -12.10
CA ASN A 117 -3.97 -2.79 -12.42
C ASN A 117 -2.77 -1.86 -12.64
N LEU A 118 -1.75 -2.02 -11.80
CA LEU A 118 -0.51 -1.24 -11.83
C LEU A 118 0.72 -2.16 -11.80
N ALA A 119 0.63 -3.33 -12.46
CA ALA A 119 1.69 -4.34 -12.53
C ALA A 119 2.98 -3.87 -13.25
N THR A 120 3.00 -2.63 -13.71
CA THR A 120 4.13 -1.94 -14.32
C THR A 120 5.11 -1.39 -13.27
N ALA A 121 4.64 -1.17 -12.03
CA ALA A 121 5.47 -0.87 -10.88
C ALA A 121 5.90 -2.15 -10.14
N ASP A 122 7.15 -2.17 -9.67
CA ASP A 122 7.75 -3.29 -8.94
C ASP A 122 8.02 -2.97 -7.46
N VAL A 123 7.78 -1.73 -7.04
CA VAL A 123 7.92 -1.33 -5.64
C VAL A 123 6.64 -0.70 -5.13
N VAL A 124 6.23 -1.09 -3.92
CA VAL A 124 5.10 -0.50 -3.21
C VAL A 124 5.60 0.07 -1.89
N VAL A 125 5.29 1.34 -1.63
CA VAL A 125 5.55 2.01 -0.37
C VAL A 125 4.22 2.29 0.31
N ILE A 126 4.00 1.69 1.47
CA ILE A 126 2.90 2.04 2.37
C ILE A 126 3.42 3.12 3.31
N PHE A 127 3.09 4.39 3.02
CA PHE A 127 3.57 5.53 3.79
C PHE A 127 2.97 5.54 5.20
N ASP A 128 1.69 5.18 5.30
CA ASP A 128 1.01 4.96 6.57
C ASP A 128 -0.08 3.91 6.45
N SER A 129 -0.28 3.15 7.53
CA SER A 129 -1.04 1.89 7.48
C SER A 129 -2.53 2.10 7.74
N ASP A 130 -3.37 1.28 7.12
CA ASP A 130 -4.78 1.19 7.50
C ASP A 130 -4.96 0.49 8.86
N TRP A 131 -6.10 0.71 9.50
CA TRP A 131 -6.52 -0.07 10.67
C TRP A 131 -6.99 -1.48 10.29
N ASN A 132 -7.42 -1.64 9.04
CA ASN A 132 -7.76 -2.91 8.43
C ASN A 132 -6.58 -3.42 7.58
N PRO A 133 -5.86 -4.45 8.02
CA PRO A 133 -4.72 -4.98 7.28
C PRO A 133 -5.07 -5.46 5.86
N GLN A 134 -6.32 -5.88 5.62
CA GLN A 134 -6.77 -6.30 4.29
C GLN A 134 -6.73 -5.15 3.29
N SER A 135 -6.94 -3.90 3.72
CA SER A 135 -6.88 -2.73 2.86
C SER A 135 -5.46 -2.49 2.33
N ASP A 136 -4.44 -2.68 3.19
CA ASP A 136 -3.04 -2.58 2.76
C ASP A 136 -2.63 -3.77 1.87
N LEU A 137 -3.10 -4.99 2.17
CA LEU A 137 -2.86 -6.16 1.30
C LEU A 137 -3.44 -5.94 -0.11
N GLN A 138 -4.66 -5.42 -0.21
CA GLN A 138 -5.28 -5.08 -1.49
C GLN A 138 -4.50 -4.00 -2.26
N ALA A 139 -3.88 -3.05 -1.55
CA ALA A 139 -3.00 -2.05 -2.15
C ALA A 139 -1.72 -2.69 -2.73
N MET A 140 -1.11 -3.64 -2.01
CA MET A 140 0.05 -4.41 -2.50
C MET A 140 -0.29 -5.21 -3.77
N ASP A 141 -1.48 -5.83 -3.80
CA ASP A 141 -1.99 -6.60 -4.94
C ASP A 141 -2.26 -5.74 -6.19
N ARG A 142 -2.12 -4.40 -6.13
CA ARG A 142 -2.14 -3.55 -7.33
C ARG A 142 -0.91 -3.74 -8.21
N ALA A 143 0.25 -3.99 -7.58
CA ALA A 143 1.51 -4.30 -8.26
C ALA A 143 1.80 -5.81 -8.26
N HIS A 144 1.47 -6.50 -7.16
CA HIS A 144 1.62 -7.95 -7.02
C HIS A 144 0.42 -8.69 -7.61
N ARG A 145 0.31 -8.66 -8.93
CA ARG A 145 -0.79 -9.28 -9.69
C ARG A 145 -0.26 -10.05 -10.89
N ILE A 146 -1.08 -10.97 -11.40
CA ILE A 146 -0.84 -11.65 -12.68
C ILE A 146 -0.54 -10.60 -13.76
N GLY A 147 0.61 -10.73 -14.42
CA GLY A 147 1.14 -9.77 -15.38
C GLY A 147 2.42 -9.06 -14.92
N GLN A 148 2.71 -9.06 -13.62
CA GLN A 148 3.98 -8.60 -13.08
C GLN A 148 5.15 -9.50 -13.51
N LYS A 149 6.26 -8.89 -13.92
CA LYS A 149 7.47 -9.60 -14.40
C LYS A 149 8.68 -9.44 -13.48
N LYS A 150 8.67 -8.45 -12.58
CA LYS A 150 9.73 -8.16 -11.61
C LYS A 150 9.32 -8.60 -10.20
N GLN A 151 10.30 -8.84 -9.33
CA GLN A 151 10.05 -9.09 -7.92
C GLN A 151 9.41 -7.85 -7.27
N VAL A 152 8.21 -8.02 -6.73
CA VAL A 152 7.55 -6.93 -5.99
C VAL A 152 8.20 -6.77 -4.62
N ARG A 153 8.63 -5.56 -4.29
CA ARG A 153 9.17 -5.18 -2.98
C ARG A 153 8.19 -4.24 -2.29
N VAL A 154 7.77 -4.59 -1.07
CA VAL A 154 6.86 -3.77 -0.29
C VAL A 154 7.60 -3.17 0.90
N PHE A 155 7.62 -1.84 0.99
CA PHE A 155 8.19 -1.11 2.11
C PHE A 155 7.05 -0.46 2.91
N ARG A 156 6.86 -0.89 4.15
CA ARG A 156 5.91 -0.28 5.08
C ARG A 156 6.68 0.64 6.02
N LEU A 157 6.40 1.94 5.97
CA LEU A 157 7.01 2.91 6.87
C LEU A 157 6.25 2.95 8.19
N ILE A 158 6.98 2.79 9.29
CA ILE A 158 6.45 2.76 10.65
C ILE A 158 7.34 3.66 11.50
N THR A 159 6.73 4.63 12.20
CA THR A 159 7.46 5.46 13.16
C THR A 159 7.56 4.74 14.50
N GLU A 160 8.78 4.33 14.87
CA GLU A 160 9.09 3.60 16.10
C GLU A 160 8.70 4.38 17.37
N ASN A 161 8.36 3.65 18.44
CA ASN A 161 7.91 4.20 19.73
C ASN A 161 6.71 5.16 19.63
N THR A 162 5.84 4.97 18.65
CA THR A 162 4.63 5.80 18.48
C THR A 162 3.34 4.98 18.40
N VAL A 163 2.22 5.68 18.20
CA VAL A 163 0.91 5.05 17.95
C VAL A 163 0.93 4.10 16.76
N GLU A 164 1.84 4.25 15.80
CA GLU A 164 1.89 3.40 14.61
C GLU A 164 2.27 1.95 14.93
N GLU A 165 3.21 1.71 15.84
CA GLU A 165 3.57 0.34 16.27
C GLU A 165 2.35 -0.39 16.83
N ARG A 166 1.56 0.28 17.68
CA ARG A 166 0.32 -0.28 18.25
C ARG A 166 -0.73 -0.60 17.19
N ILE A 167 -0.77 0.17 16.09
CA ILE A 167 -1.67 -0.10 14.97
C ILE A 167 -1.22 -1.38 14.26
N ILE A 168 0.09 -1.55 14.03
CA ILE A 168 0.65 -2.74 13.38
C ILE A 168 0.47 -3.99 14.23
N GLU A 169 0.78 -3.94 15.53
CA GLU A 169 0.56 -5.06 16.46
C GLU A 169 -0.89 -5.55 16.40
N ARG A 170 -1.85 -4.61 16.43
CA ARG A 170 -3.29 -4.95 16.32
C ARG A 170 -3.66 -5.48 14.94
N ALA A 171 -3.07 -4.95 13.88
CA ALA A 171 -3.31 -5.40 12.52
C ALA A 171 -2.80 -6.84 12.32
N GLU A 172 -1.66 -7.21 12.90
CA GLU A 172 -1.15 -8.58 12.89
C GLU A 172 -2.06 -9.55 13.64
N VAL A 173 -2.57 -9.16 14.82
CA VAL A 173 -3.54 -9.96 15.56
C VAL A 173 -4.80 -10.20 14.73
N LYS A 174 -5.31 -9.16 14.04
CA LYS A 174 -6.46 -9.29 13.13
C LYS A 174 -6.17 -10.26 11.97
N LEU A 175 -5.01 -10.15 11.31
CA LEU A 175 -4.63 -11.06 10.24
C LEU A 175 -4.55 -12.52 10.70
N ARG A 176 -3.99 -12.76 11.89
CA ARG A 176 -3.92 -14.11 12.47
C ARG A 176 -5.31 -14.65 12.76
N LEU A 177 -6.18 -13.84 13.38
CA LEU A 177 -7.57 -14.24 13.64
C LEU A 177 -8.33 -14.54 12.35
N ASP A 178 -8.20 -13.69 11.33
CA ASP A 178 -8.80 -13.91 10.01
C ASP A 178 -8.34 -15.24 9.40
N SER A 179 -7.04 -15.56 9.50
CA SER A 179 -6.50 -16.82 8.98
C SER A 179 -7.08 -18.06 9.69
N ILE A 180 -7.27 -17.98 11.01
CA ILE A 180 -7.86 -19.05 11.82
C ILE A 180 -9.33 -19.26 11.44
N VAL A 181 -10.09 -18.17 11.28
CA VAL A 181 -11.51 -18.22 10.88
C VAL A 181 -11.66 -18.84 9.49
N ILE A 182 -10.84 -18.44 8.52
CA ILE A 182 -10.85 -19.02 7.17
C ILE A 182 -10.54 -20.52 7.20
N GLN A 183 -9.55 -20.93 7.99
CA GLN A 183 -9.19 -22.33 8.14
C GLN A 183 -10.33 -23.13 8.79
N GLN A 184 -10.96 -22.62 9.84
CA GLN A 184 -12.10 -23.25 10.49
C GLN A 184 -13.30 -23.37 9.55
N GLY A 185 -13.59 -22.34 8.76
CA GLY A 185 -14.66 -22.37 7.74
C GLY A 185 -14.43 -23.46 6.70
N ARG A 186 -13.21 -23.58 6.16
CA ARG A 186 -12.83 -24.65 5.21
C ARG A 186 -12.97 -26.04 5.82
N VAL A 187 -12.57 -26.21 7.08
CA VAL A 187 -12.70 -27.51 7.79
C VAL A 187 -14.18 -27.85 8.01
N ALA A 188 -15.01 -26.88 8.39
CA ALA A 188 -16.45 -27.09 8.57
C ALA A 188 -17.17 -27.43 7.24
N GLU A 189 -16.77 -26.83 6.12
CA GLU A 189 -17.26 -27.20 4.79
C GLU A 189 -16.78 -28.60 4.37
N ALA A 190 -15.50 -28.94 4.61
CA ALA A 190 -14.97 -30.28 4.35
C ALA A 190 -15.71 -31.35 5.18
N GLN A 191 -16.02 -31.08 6.45
CA GLN A 191 -16.78 -32.00 7.31
C GLN A 191 -18.22 -32.21 6.85
N LYS A 192 -18.84 -31.24 6.16
CA LYS A 192 -20.18 -31.39 5.58
C LYS A 192 -20.19 -32.19 4.28
N THR A 193 -19.04 -32.31 3.62
CA THR A 193 -18.93 -32.91 2.29
C THR A 193 -18.12 -34.19 2.40
N LEU A 194 -18.76 -35.30 2.75
CA LEU A 194 -18.14 -36.62 2.69
C LEU A 194 -17.79 -36.94 1.23
N GLY A 195 -16.50 -36.99 0.92
CA GLY A 195 -16.03 -37.36 -0.42
C GLY A 195 -16.43 -38.79 -0.76
N LYS A 196 -16.58 -39.09 -2.05
CA LYS A 196 -16.80 -40.49 -2.50
C LYS A 196 -15.70 -41.42 -2.00
N ASP A 197 -14.46 -40.94 -1.93
CA ASP A 197 -13.32 -41.70 -1.42
C ASP A 197 -13.42 -41.94 0.10
N ASP A 198 -13.93 -40.97 0.87
CA ASP A 198 -14.17 -41.16 2.30
C ASP A 198 -15.27 -42.19 2.55
N MET A 199 -16.34 -42.17 1.74
CA MET A 199 -17.39 -43.19 1.79
C MET A 199 -16.88 -44.57 1.38
N ILE A 200 -16.05 -44.66 0.34
CA ILE A 200 -15.44 -45.94 -0.09
C ILE A 200 -14.50 -46.47 1.00
N ASN A 201 -13.72 -45.61 1.65
CA ASN A 201 -12.86 -46.01 2.75
C ASN A 201 -13.65 -46.45 3.98
N MET A 202 -14.77 -45.80 4.31
CA MET A 202 -15.68 -46.24 5.38
C MET A 202 -16.29 -47.62 5.09
N ILE A 203 -16.67 -47.90 3.84
CA ILE A 203 -17.22 -49.21 3.43
C ILE A 203 -16.13 -50.30 3.48
N ARG A 204 -14.88 -49.97 3.13
CA ARG A 204 -13.75 -50.90 3.18
C ARG A 204 -13.28 -51.17 4.61
N HIS A 205 -13.45 -50.23 5.53
CA HIS A 205 -13.11 -50.39 6.94
C HIS A 205 -14.07 -51.40 7.61
N GLY A 206 -13.74 -52.69 7.51
CA GLY A 206 -14.53 -53.81 8.05
C GLY A 206 -15.06 -54.80 7.02
N ALA A 207 -14.83 -54.55 5.72
CA ALA A 207 -15.16 -55.50 4.65
C ALA A 207 -14.02 -56.49 4.33
N GLU A 208 -12.83 -56.30 4.92
CA GLU A 208 -11.78 -57.33 4.96
C GLU A 208 -11.93 -58.17 6.24
N LEU A 209 -12.85 -59.13 6.20
CA LEU A 209 -12.89 -60.32 7.06
C LEU A 209 -13.22 -61.53 6.18
#